data_AF-A0A101E8W0-F1
#
_entry.id   AF-A0A101E8W0-F1
#
_cell.length_a   1.000
_cell.length_b   1.000
_cell.length_c   1.000
_cell.angle_alpha   90.00
_cell.angle_beta   90.00
_cell.angle_gamma   90.00
#
_symmetry.space_group_name_H-M   'P 1'
#
loop_
_entity.id
_entity.type
_entity.pdbx_description
1 polymer ?
#
loop_
_entity_poly.entity_id
_entity_poly.type
_entity_poly.pdbx_seq_one_letter_code
_entity_poly.pdbx_strand_id
1 'polypeptide(L)'
;MAKTDKKRQKEALSIEQLNAIDLLILGKCDREVAEAVGVARQTVTSWRLYNPYFQAELNRRRKEVWGAAVDKFRSLLLKALDTVEKAVEEGDAKVAIEVLRMAGMDMTKGGSTLGSYLIGADDPEQILEEITEKKAREERLRVFPPPTDWEKKKTLHELEELARKLEGITKADKGT
;
A
#
# COMPACT_ATOMS: atom_id res chain seq x y z
N MET A 1 6.17 29.60 -24.84
CA MET A 1 5.07 29.70 -23.84
C MET A 1 4.18 28.45 -23.79
N ALA A 2 3.97 27.70 -24.90
CA ALA A 2 3.11 26.50 -24.92
C ALA A 2 3.54 25.28 -24.08
N LYS A 3 4.80 25.19 -23.64
CA LYS A 3 5.30 24.06 -22.81
C LYS A 3 4.91 24.19 -21.33
N THR A 4 4.71 25.42 -20.83
CA THR A 4 4.38 25.71 -19.43
C THR A 4 2.89 25.52 -19.17
N ASP A 5 2.03 25.89 -20.12
CA ASP A 5 0.57 25.68 -20.06
C ASP A 5 0.19 24.19 -20.00
N LYS A 6 0.82 23.38 -20.85
CA LYS A 6 0.62 21.92 -20.82
C LYS A 6 1.09 21.26 -19.52
N LYS A 7 2.07 21.84 -18.83
CA LYS A 7 2.56 21.34 -17.54
C LYS A 7 1.56 21.67 -16.42
N ARG A 8 1.06 22.92 -16.38
CA ARG A 8 0.00 23.35 -15.45
C ARG A 8 -1.34 22.64 -15.66
N GLN A 9 -1.75 22.38 -16.91
CA GLN A 9 -2.92 21.54 -17.21
C GLN A 9 -2.71 20.06 -16.85
N LYS A 10 -1.47 19.61 -16.67
CA LYS A 10 -1.17 18.24 -16.21
C LYS A 10 -1.21 18.13 -14.69
N GLU A 11 -0.93 19.25 -14.01
CA GLU A 11 -1.01 19.44 -12.56
C GLU A 11 -2.45 19.67 -12.09
N ALA A 12 -3.28 20.34 -12.90
CA ALA A 12 -4.70 20.56 -12.63
C ALA A 12 -5.59 19.53 -13.35
N LEU A 13 -6.45 18.83 -12.61
CA LEU A 13 -7.40 17.87 -13.17
C LEU A 13 -8.43 18.56 -14.07
N SER A 14 -8.75 17.94 -15.20
CA SER A 14 -9.83 18.41 -16.08
C SER A 14 -11.21 18.17 -15.46
N ILE A 15 -12.24 18.85 -15.97
CA ILE A 15 -13.62 18.68 -15.50
C ILE A 15 -14.08 17.23 -15.69
N GLU A 16 -13.72 16.61 -16.81
CA GLU A 16 -14.00 15.21 -17.12
C GLU A 16 -13.34 14.28 -16.09
N GLN A 17 -12.10 14.58 -15.69
CA GLN A 17 -11.40 13.81 -14.67
C GLN A 17 -12.05 13.95 -13.29
N LEU A 18 -12.46 15.16 -12.92
CA LEU A 18 -13.18 15.40 -11.66
C LEU A 18 -14.53 14.67 -11.63
N ASN A 19 -15.30 14.75 -12.72
CA ASN A 19 -16.56 14.02 -12.86
C ASN A 19 -16.34 12.49 -12.80
N ALA A 20 -15.26 12.00 -13.42
CA ALA A 20 -14.91 10.59 -13.35
C ALA A 20 -14.57 10.14 -11.93
N ILE A 21 -13.86 10.98 -11.17
CA ILE A 21 -13.52 10.72 -9.76
C ILE A 21 -14.80 10.60 -8.92
N ASP A 22 -15.76 11.50 -9.08
CA ASP A 22 -17.04 11.44 -8.37
C ASP A 22 -17.79 10.13 -8.60
N LEU A 23 -17.87 9.69 -9.86
CA LEU A 23 -18.52 8.43 -10.21
C LEU A 23 -17.77 7.21 -9.66
N LEU A 24 -16.43 7.22 -9.69
CA LEU A 24 -15.59 6.14 -9.16
C LEU A 24 -15.73 6.01 -7.63
N ILE A 25 -15.92 7.12 -6.91
CA ILE A 25 -16.16 7.12 -5.46
C ILE A 25 -17.52 6.50 -5.13
N LEU A 26 -18.52 6.74 -5.98
CA LEU A 26 -19.84 6.12 -5.87
C LEU A 26 -19.85 4.62 -6.23
N GLY A 27 -18.68 4.04 -6.55
CA GLY A 27 -18.52 2.62 -6.85
C GLY A 27 -18.84 2.23 -8.29
N LYS A 28 -18.96 3.20 -9.20
CA LYS A 28 -19.15 2.91 -10.63
C LYS A 28 -17.92 2.25 -11.24
N CYS A 29 -18.14 1.32 -12.16
CA CYS A 29 -17.03 0.67 -12.86
C CYS A 29 -16.48 1.55 -13.99
N ASP A 30 -15.22 1.31 -14.40
CA ASP A 30 -14.54 2.10 -15.45
C ASP A 30 -15.36 2.23 -16.76
N ARG A 31 -16.22 1.26 -17.08
CA ARG A 31 -17.10 1.32 -18.26
C ARG A 31 -18.20 2.37 -18.08
N GLU A 32 -18.95 2.29 -17.00
CA GLU A 32 -20.05 3.24 -16.69
C GLU A 32 -19.52 4.67 -16.57
N VAL A 33 -18.34 4.83 -15.94
CA VAL A 33 -17.69 6.13 -15.79
C VAL A 33 -17.31 6.72 -17.14
N ALA A 34 -16.72 5.91 -18.02
CA ALA A 34 -16.30 6.35 -19.35
C ALA A 34 -17.49 6.77 -20.21
N GLU A 35 -18.59 6.01 -20.18
CA GLU A 35 -19.84 6.33 -20.87
C GLU A 35 -20.44 7.65 -20.35
N ALA A 36 -20.50 7.84 -19.03
CA ALA A 36 -21.08 9.04 -18.42
C ALA A 36 -20.26 10.31 -18.69
N VAL A 37 -18.93 10.19 -18.80
CA VAL A 37 -18.01 11.31 -19.02
C VAL A 37 -17.74 11.54 -20.52
N GLY A 38 -18.19 10.64 -21.39
CA GLY A 38 -18.02 10.77 -22.84
C GLY A 38 -16.60 10.47 -23.34
N VAL A 39 -15.88 9.58 -22.66
CA VAL A 39 -14.50 9.18 -23.00
C VAL A 39 -14.39 7.68 -23.25
N ALA A 40 -13.28 7.23 -23.85
CA ALA A 40 -13.01 5.80 -23.96
C ALA A 40 -12.69 5.18 -22.59
N ARG A 41 -13.13 3.93 -22.34
CA ARG A 41 -12.80 3.17 -21.12
C ARG A 41 -11.30 3.15 -20.82
N GLN A 42 -10.47 2.97 -21.85
CA GLN A 42 -9.00 2.96 -21.71
C GLN A 42 -8.47 4.27 -21.13
N THR A 43 -9.13 5.40 -21.41
CA THR A 43 -8.76 6.71 -20.87
C THR A 43 -8.94 6.75 -19.35
N VAL A 44 -10.07 6.28 -18.84
CA VAL A 44 -10.33 6.19 -17.39
C VAL A 44 -9.33 5.26 -16.70
N THR A 45 -9.09 4.09 -17.29
CA THR A 45 -8.08 3.15 -16.77
C THR A 45 -6.68 3.78 -16.78
N SER A 46 -6.32 4.54 -17.83
CA SER A 46 -5.04 5.23 -17.92
C SER A 46 -4.88 6.31 -16.85
N TRP A 47 -5.93 7.10 -16.58
CA TRP A 47 -5.92 8.07 -15.49
C TRP A 47 -5.71 7.39 -14.14
N ARG A 48 -6.43 6.30 -13.87
CA ARG A 48 -6.31 5.55 -12.61
C ARG A 48 -4.94 4.91 -12.39
N LEU A 49 -4.27 4.48 -13.44
CA LEU A 49 -3.00 3.75 -13.34
C LEU A 49 -1.76 4.63 -13.46
N TYR A 50 -1.84 5.72 -14.23
CA TYR A 50 -0.65 6.45 -14.67
C TYR A 50 -0.70 7.97 -14.43
N ASN A 51 -1.81 8.52 -13.92
CA ASN A 51 -1.89 9.93 -13.58
C ASN A 51 -1.84 10.13 -12.05
N PRO A 52 -0.69 10.55 -11.48
CA PRO A 52 -0.53 10.76 -10.04
C PRO A 52 -1.51 11.78 -9.46
N TYR A 53 -1.82 12.85 -10.18
CA TYR A 53 -2.78 13.86 -9.72
C TYR A 53 -4.20 13.28 -9.63
N PHE A 54 -4.56 12.41 -10.56
CA PHE A 54 -5.86 11.73 -10.54
C PHE A 54 -5.93 10.74 -9.37
N GLN A 55 -4.86 9.98 -9.15
CA GLN A 55 -4.75 9.05 -8.04
C GLN A 55 -4.82 9.76 -6.69
N ALA A 56 -4.07 10.85 -6.53
CA ALA A 56 -4.04 11.67 -5.33
C ALA A 56 -5.44 12.19 -4.96
N GLU A 57 -6.12 12.84 -5.92
CA GLU A 57 -7.47 13.37 -5.69
C GLU A 57 -8.50 12.27 -5.41
N LEU A 58 -8.44 11.15 -6.16
CA LEU A 58 -9.30 10.00 -5.91
C LEU A 58 -9.07 9.40 -4.52
N ASN A 59 -7.81 9.29 -4.08
CA ASN A 59 -7.46 8.80 -2.75
C ASN A 59 -7.91 9.77 -1.67
N ARG A 60 -7.71 11.09 -1.86
CA ARG A 60 -8.19 12.13 -0.94
C ARG A 60 -9.69 12.00 -0.69
N ARG A 61 -10.50 11.99 -1.74
CA ARG A 61 -11.96 11.87 -1.60
C ARG A 61 -12.40 10.51 -1.05
N ARG A 62 -11.68 9.43 -1.36
CA ARG A 62 -11.91 8.13 -0.70
C ARG A 62 -11.64 8.19 0.79
N LYS A 63 -10.57 8.86 1.24
CA LYS A 63 -10.29 9.08 2.67
C LYS A 63 -11.41 9.90 3.33
N GLU A 64 -11.94 10.92 2.66
CA GLU A 64 -13.06 11.73 3.17
C GLU A 64 -14.34 10.89 3.36
N VAL A 65 -14.76 10.17 2.32
CA VAL A 65 -15.95 9.29 2.37
C VAL A 65 -15.77 8.19 3.42
N TRP A 66 -14.57 7.61 3.47
CA TRP A 66 -14.25 6.59 4.44
C TRP A 66 -14.16 7.15 5.87
N GLY A 67 -13.68 8.38 6.07
CA GLY A 67 -13.69 9.06 7.37
C GLY A 67 -15.10 9.09 7.97
N ALA A 68 -16.11 9.47 7.17
CA ALA A 68 -17.50 9.45 7.60
C ALA A 68 -18.02 8.03 7.91
N ALA A 69 -17.62 7.03 7.12
CA ALA A 69 -17.96 5.63 7.38
C ALA A 69 -17.29 5.09 8.64
N VAL A 70 -16.04 5.48 8.90
CA VAL A 70 -15.28 5.14 10.10
C VAL A 70 -15.90 5.79 11.33
N ASP A 71 -16.37 7.04 11.25
CA ASP A 71 -17.06 7.68 12.38
C ASP A 71 -18.39 6.98 12.71
N LYS A 72 -19.15 6.59 11.67
CA LYS A 72 -20.33 5.73 11.85
C LYS A 72 -19.95 4.38 12.46
N PHE A 73 -18.87 3.75 11.98
CA PHE A 73 -18.37 2.48 12.52
C PHE A 73 -17.92 2.63 13.97
N ARG A 74 -17.20 3.70 14.34
CA ARG A 74 -16.83 4.03 15.73
C ARG A 74 -18.06 4.12 16.62
N SER A 75 -19.12 4.79 16.16
CA SER A 75 -20.37 4.86 16.93
C SER A 75 -21.05 3.50 17.12
N LEU A 76 -20.92 2.59 16.15
CA LEU A 76 -21.43 1.23 16.24
C LEU A 76 -20.53 0.34 17.10
N LEU A 77 -19.21 0.55 17.06
CA LEU A 77 -18.25 -0.13 17.93
C LEU A 77 -18.53 0.16 19.40
N LEU A 78 -18.90 1.39 19.77
CA LEU A 78 -19.28 1.71 21.15
C LEU A 78 -20.49 0.86 21.59
N LYS A 79 -21.53 0.75 20.76
CA LYS A 79 -22.71 -0.09 21.06
C LYS A 79 -22.38 -1.59 21.09
N ALA A 80 -21.49 -2.04 20.20
CA ALA A 80 -21.00 -3.41 20.21
C ALA A 80 -20.17 -3.69 21.46
N LEU A 81 -19.41 -2.71 21.93
CA LEU A 81 -18.62 -2.80 23.15
C LEU A 81 -19.52 -2.91 24.38
N ASP A 82 -20.66 -2.19 24.45
CA ASP A 82 -21.66 -2.37 25.52
C ASP A 82 -22.22 -3.81 25.55
N THR A 83 -22.36 -4.44 24.37
CA THR A 83 -22.84 -5.82 24.25
C THR A 83 -21.76 -6.82 24.65
N VAL A 84 -20.50 -6.52 24.29
CA VAL A 84 -19.34 -7.29 24.73
C VAL A 84 -19.10 -7.15 26.23
N GLU A 85 -19.27 -5.96 26.81
CA GLU A 85 -19.16 -5.70 28.25
C GLU A 85 -20.13 -6.61 29.01
N LYS A 86 -21.39 -6.66 28.59
CA LYS A 86 -22.39 -7.59 29.14
C LYS A 86 -21.99 -9.06 28.97
N ALA A 87 -21.52 -9.44 27.77
CA ALA A 87 -21.07 -10.81 27.52
C ALA A 87 -19.81 -11.20 28.34
N VAL A 88 -18.97 -10.23 28.68
CA VAL A 88 -17.79 -10.40 29.54
C VAL A 88 -18.18 -10.47 31.01
N GLU A 89 -19.14 -9.66 31.46
CA GLU A 89 -19.78 -9.80 32.78
C GLU A 89 -20.43 -11.18 32.94
N GLU A 90 -20.96 -11.74 31.85
CA GLU A 90 -21.48 -13.11 31.74
C GLU A 90 -20.39 -14.19 31.53
N GLY A 91 -19.14 -13.80 31.26
CA GLY A 91 -17.95 -14.66 31.28
C GLY A 91 -17.35 -15.10 29.93
N ASP A 92 -17.75 -14.57 28.77
CA ASP A 92 -17.24 -15.02 27.46
C ASP A 92 -16.17 -14.08 26.86
N ALA A 93 -14.93 -14.24 27.32
CA ALA A 93 -13.76 -13.50 26.84
C ALA A 93 -13.41 -13.73 25.34
N LYS A 94 -13.97 -14.77 24.70
CA LYS A 94 -13.66 -15.13 23.31
C LYS A 94 -14.36 -14.19 22.33
N VAL A 95 -15.60 -13.80 22.63
CA VAL A 95 -16.39 -12.86 21.83
C VAL A 95 -15.75 -11.47 21.81
N ALA A 96 -15.25 -11.02 22.97
CA ALA A 96 -14.57 -9.74 23.11
C ALA A 96 -13.33 -9.61 22.21
N ILE A 97 -12.49 -10.66 22.19
CA ILE A 97 -11.24 -10.69 21.40
C ILE A 97 -11.55 -10.75 19.90
N GLU A 98 -12.58 -11.49 19.47
CA GLU A 98 -12.93 -11.60 18.06
C GLU A 98 -13.44 -10.26 17.49
N VAL A 99 -14.25 -9.53 18.27
CA VAL A 99 -14.76 -8.20 17.89
C VAL A 99 -13.61 -7.18 17.75
N LEU A 100 -12.65 -7.19 18.67
CA LEU A 100 -11.45 -6.32 18.61
C LEU A 100 -10.56 -6.64 17.41
N ARG A 101 -10.44 -7.93 17.05
CA ARG A 101 -9.72 -8.38 15.85
C ARG A 101 -10.44 -7.92 14.58
N MET A 102 -11.77 -8.05 14.52
CA MET A 102 -12.58 -7.57 13.40
C MET A 102 -12.54 -6.05 13.23
N ALA A 103 -12.37 -5.30 14.32
CA ALA A 103 -12.18 -3.84 14.31
C ALA A 103 -10.77 -3.41 13.86
N GLY A 104 -9.87 -4.36 13.59
CA GLY A 104 -8.51 -4.06 13.13
C GLY A 104 -7.61 -3.47 14.21
N MET A 105 -7.94 -3.68 15.49
CA MET A 105 -7.09 -3.29 16.63
C MET A 105 -6.04 -4.38 16.97
N ASP A 106 -5.89 -5.38 16.11
CA ASP A 106 -4.82 -6.35 16.19
C ASP A 106 -3.52 -5.74 15.66
N MET A 107 -2.74 -5.16 16.58
CA MET A 107 -1.46 -4.49 16.34
C MET A 107 -0.36 -5.46 15.85
N THR A 108 -0.64 -6.76 15.67
CA THR A 108 0.36 -7.80 15.35
C THR A 108 0.72 -7.90 13.86
N LYS A 109 -0.05 -7.26 12.95
CA LYS A 109 0.27 -7.23 11.53
C LYS A 109 0.52 -5.79 11.09
N GLY A 110 1.79 -5.41 11.07
CA GLY A 110 2.28 -4.05 10.86
C GLY A 110 1.48 -3.24 9.84
N GLY A 111 0.80 -2.22 10.35
CA GLY A 111 0.58 -0.96 9.64
C GLY A 111 -0.52 -0.98 8.57
N SER A 112 -1.78 -0.97 9.00
CA SER A 112 -2.81 -0.05 8.50
C SER A 112 -4.11 -0.31 9.24
N THR A 113 -4.61 0.72 9.94
CA THR A 113 -5.96 0.67 10.51
C THR A 113 -6.98 0.42 9.39
N LEU A 114 -8.17 -0.10 9.72
CA LEU A 114 -9.31 -0.22 8.79
C LEU A 114 -9.57 1.08 8.02
N GLY A 115 -9.21 2.23 8.60
CA GLY A 115 -9.18 3.59 8.04
C GLY A 115 -8.31 3.81 6.80
N SER A 116 -7.19 3.11 6.70
CA SER A 116 -6.12 3.39 5.71
C SER A 116 -5.73 2.16 4.89
N TYR A 117 -6.32 1.01 5.18
CA TYR A 117 -6.03 -0.23 4.49
C TYR A 117 -6.40 -0.08 3.00
N LEU A 118 -5.39 -0.09 2.13
CA LEU A 118 -5.51 -0.01 0.66
C LEU A 118 -5.88 1.36 0.08
N ILE A 119 -5.91 2.44 0.88
CA ILE A 119 -6.02 3.80 0.35
C ILE A 119 -4.60 4.36 0.20
N GLY A 120 -4.13 4.52 -1.04
CA GLY A 120 -2.79 5.03 -1.34
C GLY A 120 -2.57 6.47 -0.89
N ALA A 121 -1.37 7.01 -1.14
CA ALA A 121 -1.06 8.41 -0.87
C ALA A 121 -2.05 9.35 -1.58
N ASP A 122 -2.41 10.45 -0.92
CA ASP A 122 -3.27 11.53 -1.41
C ASP A 122 -2.47 12.77 -1.83
N ASP A 123 -1.15 12.72 -1.71
CA ASP A 123 -0.23 13.73 -2.22
C ASP A 123 0.42 13.27 -3.54
N PRO A 124 0.31 14.05 -4.64
CA PRO A 124 0.90 13.69 -5.91
C PRO A 124 2.42 13.54 -5.87
N GLU A 125 3.14 14.29 -5.03
CA GLU A 125 4.60 14.21 -4.94
C GLU A 125 5.03 12.89 -4.29
N GLN A 126 4.37 12.48 -3.21
CA GLN A 126 4.58 11.18 -2.58
C GLN A 126 4.31 10.02 -3.56
N ILE A 127 3.22 10.07 -4.32
CA ILE A 127 2.92 9.05 -5.35
C ILE A 127 4.03 9.01 -6.41
N LEU A 128 4.53 10.17 -6.84
CA LEU A 128 5.62 10.25 -7.81
C LEU A 128 6.91 9.65 -7.24
N GLU A 129 7.26 9.96 -6.00
CA GLU A 129 8.41 9.40 -5.30
C GLU A 129 8.35 7.87 -5.28
N GLU A 130 7.23 7.30 -4.81
CA GLU A 130 7.00 5.86 -4.78
C GLU A 130 7.15 5.21 -6.18
N ILE A 131 6.60 5.85 -7.22
CA ILE A 131 6.74 5.37 -8.61
C ILE A 131 8.20 5.41 -9.06
N THR A 132 8.93 6.48 -8.75
CA THR A 132 10.34 6.63 -9.13
C THR A 132 11.24 5.65 -8.40
N GLU A 133 11.04 5.44 -7.10
CA GLU A 133 11.76 4.45 -6.30
C GLU A 133 11.50 3.03 -6.82
N LYS A 134 10.25 2.71 -7.13
CA LYS A 134 9.88 1.40 -7.70
C LYS A 134 10.60 1.16 -9.02
N LYS A 135 10.62 2.15 -9.92
CA LYS A 135 11.35 2.06 -11.19
C LYS A 135 12.86 1.92 -10.97
N ALA A 136 13.44 2.68 -10.04
CA ALA A 136 14.86 2.58 -9.72
C ALA A 136 15.21 1.21 -9.13
N ARG A 137 14.33 0.63 -8.31
CA ARG A 137 14.47 -0.74 -7.78
C ARG A 137 14.36 -1.79 -8.87
N GLU A 138 13.38 -1.68 -9.77
CA GLU A 138 13.21 -2.59 -10.90
C GLU A 138 14.43 -2.54 -11.83
N GLU A 139 14.93 -1.35 -12.15
CA GLU A 139 16.15 -1.19 -12.95
C GLU A 139 17.37 -1.77 -12.22
N ARG A 140 17.51 -1.53 -10.91
CA ARG A 140 18.56 -2.15 -10.09
C ARG A 140 18.48 -3.67 -10.14
N LEU A 141 17.29 -4.27 -10.02
CA LEU A 141 17.10 -5.72 -10.10
C LEU A 141 17.37 -6.27 -11.49
N ARG A 142 17.16 -5.47 -12.54
CA ARG A 142 17.48 -5.86 -13.92
C ARG A 142 18.99 -5.86 -14.16
N VAL A 143 19.68 -4.81 -13.73
CA VAL A 143 21.14 -4.64 -13.90
C VAL A 143 21.92 -5.54 -12.94
N PHE A 144 21.41 -5.71 -11.71
CA PHE A 144 21.99 -6.52 -10.67
C PHE A 144 20.91 -7.47 -10.12
N PRO A 145 20.65 -8.58 -10.82
CA PRO A 145 19.66 -9.54 -10.36
C PRO A 145 20.09 -10.13 -9.02
N PRO A 146 19.11 -10.50 -8.16
CA PRO A 146 19.42 -11.17 -6.92
C PRO A 146 20.19 -12.47 -7.22
N PRO A 147 21.16 -12.85 -6.36
CA PRO A 147 21.90 -14.07 -6.55
C PRO A 147 20.97 -15.25 -6.68
N THR A 148 21.24 -16.07 -7.68
CA THR A 148 20.58 -17.35 -7.87
C THR A 148 20.91 -18.32 -6.74
N ASP A 149 20.10 -19.36 -6.59
CA ASP A 149 20.32 -20.32 -5.50
C ASP A 149 21.62 -21.12 -5.64
N TRP A 150 22.14 -21.27 -6.86
CA TRP A 150 23.45 -21.90 -7.06
C TRP A 150 24.60 -20.96 -6.66
N GLU A 151 24.50 -19.65 -6.93
CA GLU A 151 25.47 -18.65 -6.49
C GLU A 151 25.50 -18.55 -4.97
N LYS A 152 24.32 -18.51 -4.33
CA LYS A 152 24.23 -18.53 -2.85
C LYS A 152 24.91 -19.76 -2.26
N LYS A 153 24.67 -20.95 -2.83
CA LYS A 153 25.30 -22.21 -2.37
C LYS A 153 26.81 -22.20 -2.59
N LYS A 154 27.27 -21.66 -3.72
CA LYS A 154 28.70 -21.52 -4.01
C LYS A 154 29.38 -20.60 -2.98
N THR A 155 28.81 -19.42 -2.72
CA THR A 155 29.33 -18.50 -1.71
C THR A 155 29.30 -19.12 -0.31
N LEU A 156 28.24 -19.87 0.03
CA LEU A 156 28.18 -20.59 1.30
C LEU A 156 29.33 -21.59 1.44
N HIS A 157 29.58 -22.39 0.40
CA HIS A 157 30.69 -23.35 0.38
C HIS A 157 32.06 -22.65 0.49
N GLU A 158 32.28 -21.55 -0.23
CA GLU A 158 33.51 -20.74 -0.12
C GLU A 158 33.72 -20.21 1.31
N LEU A 159 32.65 -19.75 1.97
CA LEU A 159 32.68 -19.30 3.36
C LEU A 159 32.98 -20.45 4.34
N GLU A 160 32.40 -21.63 4.13
CA GLU A 160 32.67 -22.83 4.93
C GLU A 160 34.13 -23.28 4.80
N GLU A 161 34.70 -23.22 3.60
CA GLU A 161 36.13 -23.52 3.38
C GLU A 161 37.04 -22.50 4.06
N LEU A 162 36.71 -21.21 3.98
CA LEU A 162 37.46 -20.15 4.66
C LEU A 162 37.42 -20.34 6.18
N ALA A 163 36.25 -20.66 6.74
CA ALA A 163 36.10 -20.97 8.17
C ALA A 163 37.00 -22.14 8.59
N ARG A 164 37.00 -23.25 7.82
CA ARG A 164 37.88 -24.41 8.08
C ARG A 164 39.37 -24.06 8.03
N LYS A 165 39.79 -23.21 7.08
CA LYS A 165 41.18 -22.76 6.98
C LYS A 165 41.59 -21.91 8.18
N LEU A 166 40.73 -20.97 8.62
CA LEU A 166 40.97 -20.16 9.81
C LEU A 166 41.02 -21.01 11.09
N GLU A 167 40.17 -22.02 11.21
CA GLU A 167 40.21 -22.99 12.31
C GLU A 167 41.48 -23.87 12.29
N GLY A 168 41.97 -24.21 11.11
CA GLY A 168 43.23 -24.95 10.94
C GLY A 168 44.46 -24.12 11.34
N ILE A 169 44.48 -22.85 10.94
CA ILE A 169 45.56 -21.90 11.29
C ILE A 169 45.57 -21.60 12.79
N THR A 170 44.40 -21.38 13.40
CA THR A 170 44.30 -21.14 14.86
C THR A 170 44.65 -22.36 15.72
N LYS A 171 44.50 -23.58 15.18
CA LYS A 171 45.00 -24.81 15.81
C LYS A 171 46.51 -24.98 15.68
N ALA A 172 47.12 -24.47 14.59
CA ALA A 172 48.57 -24.49 14.41
C ALA A 172 49.29 -23.48 15.33
N ASP A 173 48.72 -22.29 15.55
CA ASP A 173 49.30 -21.26 16.44
C ASP A 173 49.18 -21.56 17.95
N LYS A 174 48.28 -22.46 18.36
CA LYS A 174 48.12 -22.88 19.78
C LYS A 174 48.94 -24.14 20.14
N GLY A 175 49.66 -24.69 19.17
CA GLY A 175 50.52 -25.86 19.34
C GLY A 175 52.01 -25.48 19.36
N THR A 176 52.42 -24.62 20.29
CA THR A 176 53.82 -24.46 20.72
C THR A 176 53.87 -24.10 22.19
#